data_AF-A0A974CLC4-F1
#
_entry.id   AF-A0A974CLC4-F1
#
_cell.length_a   1.000
_cell.length_b   1.000
_cell.length_c   1.000
_cell.angle_alpha   90.00
_cell.angle_beta   90.00
_cell.angle_gamma   90.00
#
_symmetry.space_group_name_H-M   'P 1'
#
loop_
_entity.id
_entity.type
_entity.pdbx_description
1 polymer ?
#
loop_
_entity_poly.entity_id
_entity_poly.type
_entity_poly.pdbx_seq_one_letter_code
_entity_poly.pdbx_strand_id
1 'polypeptide(L)'
;MNSSLDNLYSTCSSISESVPLLKNGQFSRSQLPNSGTNYLPSMPHKQKLLRSQPMHIHAVRCLQEEQLRTSSLPAIPNTFPELCTPASSPVLASGSLPQNEPVGKKSVVKVFSEDGTSKVVEILADMTARDFCQLLVYQSHCVDDNSWTLVEHHPHLGLERCLEDHEMVVQVQSMMSSESKFLFRKNYAKYEFFKNPVNFFPEQMVAWCQQSNGSIPQSQLLQNFLNANSCPEIQGFLYVKEVGKKSWKKLFVCLRRSGLYCSTKGMSKEPRHLQGISDLDDSNIYSLISCKKLYNAPTDFGICVKPKKVRNEVKELRFLCAEDEQSRTCWMTAFRLLKYGMLLYQNYRIPQQKKNLHTNFSTPVRSVSENSLVAMDFSGQTGRVIENPVEAQSAAMEEGHAWRKRSSRMNVLGSQSPLHPSTLSTAIHRTQHWFHGRISREESHTIIKQQGLVDGLFLLRDSQSNPKAFVLTLCHHQKIKHFQILPCDDDGQLFFSLDDGNTKFMDLIQLVEFYQLNKGVLPCKLKHHCIRVAL
;
A
#
# COMPACT_ATOMS: atom_id res chain seq x y z
N MET A 1 15.74 -41.19 15.16
CA MET A 1 14.48 -41.64 14.54
C MET A 1 14.05 -40.54 13.58
N ASN A 2 14.19 -40.82 12.28
CA ASN A 2 13.99 -39.88 11.18
C ASN A 2 12.54 -39.87 10.71
N SER A 3 12.01 -38.68 10.44
CA SER A 3 11.06 -38.34 9.36
C SER A 3 10.80 -36.83 9.47
N SER A 4 10.63 -36.02 8.42
CA SER A 4 10.89 -36.06 6.99
C SER A 4 10.50 -34.65 6.52
N LEU A 5 11.41 -33.88 5.94
CA LEU A 5 11.12 -32.55 5.39
C LEU A 5 11.77 -32.45 4.01
N ASP A 6 11.33 -33.34 3.13
CA ASP A 6 11.61 -33.29 1.70
C ASP A 6 10.31 -32.97 0.97
N ASN A 7 10.24 -31.76 0.42
CA ASN A 7 9.55 -31.44 -0.83
C ASN A 7 9.63 -29.93 -1.11
N LEU A 8 10.79 -29.47 -1.58
CA LEU A 8 10.95 -28.17 -2.22
C LEU A 8 11.88 -28.31 -3.44
N TYR A 9 11.41 -29.02 -4.47
CA TYR A 9 11.90 -28.84 -5.83
C TYR A 9 10.74 -29.02 -6.82
N SER A 10 10.33 -27.94 -7.45
CA SER A 10 9.72 -27.98 -8.78
C SER A 10 10.36 -26.88 -9.59
N THR A 11 11.36 -27.31 -10.34
CA THR A 11 12.05 -26.62 -11.42
C THR A 11 11.03 -26.40 -12.54
N CYS A 12 10.70 -25.15 -12.86
CA CYS A 12 10.03 -24.84 -14.11
C CYS A 12 11.00 -24.08 -15.01
N SER A 13 11.43 -24.79 -16.03
CA SER A 13 12.30 -24.41 -17.12
C SER A 13 11.74 -23.22 -17.91
N SER A 14 12.60 -22.27 -18.22
CA SER A 14 12.38 -21.24 -19.23
C SER A 14 12.33 -21.86 -20.61
N ILE A 15 11.14 -21.93 -21.23
CA ILE A 15 11.01 -22.15 -22.67
C ILE A 15 10.98 -20.78 -23.34
N SER A 16 12.08 -20.49 -24.04
CA SER A 16 12.21 -19.43 -25.02
C SER A 16 11.56 -19.88 -26.33
N GLU A 17 10.46 -19.23 -26.74
CA GLU A 17 9.98 -19.32 -28.12
C GLU A 17 10.44 -18.09 -28.91
N SER A 18 11.35 -18.38 -29.84
CA SER A 18 11.90 -17.52 -30.87
C SER A 18 10.85 -17.20 -31.95
N VAL A 19 10.60 -15.91 -32.18
CA VAL A 19 9.90 -15.43 -33.38
C VAL A 19 10.90 -15.26 -34.52
N PRO A 20 10.68 -15.84 -35.72
CA PRO A 20 11.65 -15.77 -36.82
C PRO A 20 11.64 -14.41 -37.53
N LEU A 21 12.85 -13.91 -37.74
CA LEU A 21 13.21 -12.80 -38.63
C LEU A 21 12.95 -13.19 -40.09
N LEU A 22 12.15 -12.40 -40.80
CA LEU A 22 12.12 -12.40 -42.27
C LEU A 22 12.92 -11.22 -42.81
N LYS A 23 13.88 -11.57 -43.67
CA LYS A 23 14.90 -10.71 -44.28
C LYS A 23 14.33 -9.76 -45.34
N ASN A 24 15.01 -8.62 -45.44
CA ASN A 24 15.03 -7.69 -46.57
C ASN A 24 15.08 -8.37 -47.95
N GLY A 25 14.31 -7.83 -48.89
CA GLY A 25 14.54 -7.92 -50.33
C GLY A 25 14.25 -6.56 -50.97
N GLN A 26 15.29 -5.89 -51.48
CA GLN A 26 15.20 -4.70 -52.32
C GLN A 26 14.66 -5.08 -53.70
N PHE A 27 13.75 -4.28 -54.28
CA PHE A 27 13.70 -4.03 -55.73
C PHE A 27 13.08 -2.66 -56.04
N SER A 28 13.59 -2.07 -57.10
CA SER A 28 13.51 -0.68 -57.50
C SER A 28 12.25 -0.31 -58.29
N ARG A 29 11.76 0.92 -58.06
CA ARG A 29 11.25 1.94 -59.01
C ARG A 29 10.51 1.47 -60.28
N SER A 30 9.21 1.79 -60.38
CA SER A 30 8.62 2.49 -61.54
C SER A 30 7.10 2.79 -61.42
N GLN A 31 6.78 4.06 -61.70
CA GLN A 31 5.63 4.61 -62.45
C GLN A 31 4.17 4.48 -61.97
N LEU A 32 3.56 5.67 -61.77
CA LEU A 32 2.13 5.99 -61.89
C LEU A 32 1.58 5.62 -63.28
N PRO A 33 0.26 5.37 -63.37
CA PRO A 33 -0.56 6.29 -64.16
C PRO A 33 -1.94 6.64 -63.57
N ASN A 34 -2.52 7.66 -64.21
CA ASN A 34 -3.71 8.46 -63.94
C ASN A 34 -5.08 7.75 -63.90
N SER A 35 -6.00 8.44 -63.21
CA SER A 35 -7.42 8.75 -63.51
C SER A 35 -8.35 7.69 -64.09
N GLY A 36 -9.44 7.41 -63.36
CA GLY A 36 -10.63 6.73 -63.89
C GLY A 36 -11.80 6.64 -62.89
N THR A 37 -12.70 7.62 -62.96
CA THR A 37 -14.17 7.54 -62.82
C THR A 37 -14.84 6.56 -61.84
N ASN A 38 -15.53 7.17 -60.86
CA ASN A 38 -16.75 6.77 -60.15
C ASN A 38 -17.50 5.51 -60.65
N TYR A 39 -17.62 4.50 -59.79
CA TYR A 39 -18.85 3.69 -59.64
C TYR A 39 -18.96 3.19 -58.18
N LEU A 40 -20.04 3.61 -57.51
CA LEU A 40 -20.50 3.08 -56.22
C LEU A 40 -21.02 1.65 -56.39
N PRO A 41 -20.64 0.67 -55.57
CA PRO A 41 -21.41 -0.56 -55.42
C PRO A 41 -22.55 -0.34 -54.41
N SER A 42 -23.76 -0.70 -54.84
CA SER A 42 -24.98 -0.71 -54.04
C SER A 42 -24.85 -1.56 -52.77
N MET A 43 -25.26 -0.99 -51.63
CA MET A 43 -25.46 -1.72 -50.37
C MET A 43 -26.49 -2.86 -50.54
N PRO A 44 -26.23 -4.09 -50.05
CA PRO A 44 -27.27 -5.09 -49.96
C PRO A 44 -28.21 -4.76 -48.78
N HIS A 45 -29.49 -5.10 -48.98
CA HIS A 45 -30.61 -4.94 -48.07
C HIS A 45 -30.28 -5.20 -46.57
N LYS A 46 -30.73 -4.28 -45.70
CA LYS A 46 -30.87 -4.53 -44.26
C LYS A 46 -31.75 -5.76 -44.03
N GLN A 47 -31.16 -6.91 -43.77
CA GLN A 47 -31.85 -7.99 -43.07
C GLN A 47 -32.13 -7.50 -41.65
N LYS A 48 -33.42 -7.39 -41.29
CA LYS A 48 -33.81 -7.24 -39.89
C LYS A 48 -33.34 -8.49 -39.15
N LEU A 49 -32.26 -8.37 -38.37
CA LEU A 49 -31.85 -9.39 -37.41
C LEU A 49 -33.03 -9.59 -36.43
N LEU A 50 -33.64 -10.77 -36.50
CA LEU A 50 -34.67 -11.20 -35.55
C LEU A 50 -34.01 -11.38 -34.18
N ARG A 51 -34.41 -10.55 -33.21
CA ARG A 51 -34.00 -10.70 -31.81
C ARG A 51 -34.47 -12.06 -31.29
N SER A 52 -33.57 -12.75 -30.60
CA SER A 52 -33.89 -13.97 -29.86
C SER A 52 -34.94 -13.67 -28.77
N GLN A 53 -35.89 -14.59 -28.53
CA GLN A 53 -36.95 -14.38 -27.53
C GLN A 53 -36.40 -14.57 -26.11
N PRO A 54 -36.84 -13.76 -25.13
CA PRO A 54 -36.41 -13.89 -23.75
C PRO A 54 -36.93 -15.19 -23.12
N MET A 55 -36.03 -15.96 -22.51
CA MET A 55 -36.38 -17.12 -21.70
C MET A 55 -36.99 -16.68 -20.36
N HIS A 56 -38.19 -17.18 -20.04
CA HIS A 56 -38.82 -17.00 -18.75
C HIS A 56 -38.10 -17.85 -17.68
N ILE A 57 -37.45 -17.20 -16.72
CA ILE A 57 -36.98 -17.86 -15.50
C ILE A 57 -38.13 -17.86 -14.49
N HIS A 58 -38.65 -19.04 -14.15
CA HIS A 58 -39.61 -19.18 -13.06
C HIS A 58 -38.91 -18.92 -11.72
N ALA A 59 -39.19 -17.75 -11.13
CA ALA A 59 -38.78 -17.42 -9.79
C ALA A 59 -39.58 -18.25 -8.77
N VAL A 60 -39.00 -19.32 -8.24
CA VAL A 60 -39.52 -19.97 -7.03
C VAL A 60 -38.91 -19.26 -5.83
N ARG A 61 -39.56 -18.17 -5.40
CA ARG A 61 -39.76 -17.73 -4.01
C ARG A 61 -40.28 -16.29 -4.00
N CYS A 62 -41.58 -16.16 -3.76
CA CYS A 62 -42.22 -14.92 -3.37
C CYS A 62 -41.78 -14.61 -1.92
N LEU A 63 -41.11 -13.48 -1.69
CA LEU A 63 -41.00 -12.87 -0.36
C LEU A 63 -42.07 -11.79 -0.28
N GLN A 64 -43.05 -12.03 0.58
CA GLN A 64 -44.15 -11.13 0.89
C GLN A 64 -43.63 -10.05 1.84
N GLU A 65 -43.86 -8.78 1.51
CA GLU A 65 -43.61 -7.64 2.40
C GLU A 65 -44.59 -7.67 3.58
N GLU A 66 -44.09 -7.78 4.82
CA GLU A 66 -44.80 -7.26 6.00
C GLU A 66 -43.81 -6.69 7.03
N GLN A 67 -43.99 -5.39 7.27
CA GLN A 67 -43.93 -4.62 8.51
C GLN A 67 -42.88 -4.94 9.60
N LEU A 68 -42.14 -3.87 9.95
CA LEU A 68 -41.52 -3.58 11.25
C LEU A 68 -42.18 -4.32 12.43
N ARG A 69 -41.39 -5.01 13.26
CA ARG A 69 -41.31 -4.91 14.75
C ARG A 69 -40.29 -5.89 15.33
N THR A 70 -39.61 -5.43 16.37
CA THR A 70 -38.66 -6.16 17.23
C THR A 70 -39.36 -7.23 18.07
N SER A 71 -38.95 -8.49 17.95
CA SER A 71 -39.07 -9.50 19.02
C SER A 71 -38.23 -10.74 18.71
N SER A 72 -37.37 -11.11 19.66
CA SER A 72 -36.65 -12.39 19.79
C SER A 72 -37.56 -13.61 19.69
N LEU A 73 -37.02 -14.77 19.24
CA LEU A 73 -37.27 -16.18 19.64
C LEU A 73 -36.76 -17.15 18.53
N PRO A 74 -36.62 -18.49 18.72
CA PRO A 74 -35.98 -19.28 19.78
C PRO A 74 -34.84 -20.19 19.24
N ALA A 75 -34.08 -20.84 20.14
CA ALA A 75 -32.99 -21.76 19.79
C ALA A 75 -33.49 -23.08 19.17
N ILE A 76 -32.84 -23.52 18.09
CA ILE A 76 -33.08 -24.80 17.41
C ILE A 76 -32.49 -25.96 18.25
N PRO A 77 -33.19 -27.08 18.45
CA PRO A 77 -32.66 -28.23 19.20
C PRO A 77 -31.49 -28.90 18.48
N ASN A 78 -30.44 -29.22 19.23
CA ASN A 78 -29.26 -29.91 18.74
C ASN A 78 -29.57 -31.40 18.46
N THR A 79 -29.37 -31.86 17.23
CA THR A 79 -29.77 -33.18 16.72
C THR A 79 -28.80 -34.33 17.01
N PHE A 80 -27.82 -34.15 17.91
CA PHE A 80 -26.91 -35.24 18.32
C PHE A 80 -26.66 -35.26 19.85
N PRO A 81 -27.42 -36.05 20.63
CA PRO A 81 -27.29 -36.10 22.09
C PRO A 81 -26.39 -37.21 22.65
N GLU A 82 -25.87 -38.15 21.84
CA GLU A 82 -25.43 -39.46 22.36
C GLU A 82 -23.91 -39.75 22.36
N LEU A 83 -23.04 -38.76 22.54
CA LEU A 83 -21.66 -39.07 22.93
C LEU A 83 -21.11 -38.01 23.87
N CYS A 84 -21.57 -38.01 25.13
CA CYS A 84 -20.73 -37.65 26.28
C CYS A 84 -21.38 -38.00 27.62
N THR A 85 -20.55 -38.60 28.48
CA THR A 85 -20.60 -38.77 29.97
C THR A 85 -21.06 -40.12 30.53
N PRO A 86 -20.68 -40.49 31.78
CA PRO A 86 -19.32 -40.50 32.37
C PRO A 86 -19.05 -41.75 33.28
N ALA A 87 -17.80 -41.96 33.73
CA ALA A 87 -17.40 -42.28 35.14
C ALA A 87 -16.15 -43.18 35.26
N SER A 88 -15.08 -42.64 35.88
CA SER A 88 -14.27 -43.32 36.90
C SER A 88 -13.29 -42.32 37.53
N SER A 89 -13.48 -42.01 38.82
CA SER A 89 -12.55 -41.23 39.68
C SER A 89 -11.38 -42.10 40.19
N PRO A 90 -10.34 -41.54 40.85
CA PRO A 90 -10.45 -41.18 42.27
C PRO A 90 -9.86 -39.82 42.67
N VAL A 91 -10.02 -39.51 43.96
CA VAL A 91 -10.07 -38.22 44.66
C VAL A 91 -8.72 -37.75 45.24
N LEU A 92 -8.63 -36.44 45.56
CA LEU A 92 -7.77 -35.67 46.50
C LEU A 92 -6.91 -34.60 45.77
N ALA A 93 -6.90 -33.31 46.10
CA ALA A 93 -7.31 -32.57 47.30
C ALA A 93 -7.69 -31.11 46.98
N SER A 94 -8.46 -30.50 47.88
CA SER A 94 -8.85 -29.09 47.91
C SER A 94 -7.65 -28.13 47.95
N GLY A 95 -7.66 -27.11 47.10
CA GLY A 95 -6.71 -25.99 47.19
C GLY A 95 -6.94 -24.93 46.11
N SER A 96 -7.53 -23.80 46.51
CA SER A 96 -7.58 -22.51 45.81
C SER A 96 -8.07 -22.51 44.35
N LEU A 97 -9.37 -22.22 44.16
CA LEU A 97 -9.86 -21.51 42.98
C LEU A 97 -9.06 -20.20 42.79
N PRO A 98 -8.42 -19.94 41.64
CA PRO A 98 -8.20 -18.56 41.22
C PRO A 98 -9.57 -17.96 40.93
N GLN A 99 -9.80 -16.77 41.46
CA GLN A 99 -10.96 -15.94 41.15
C GLN A 99 -11.18 -15.87 39.63
N ASN A 100 -12.44 -15.88 39.22
CA ASN A 100 -12.87 -15.52 37.87
C ASN A 100 -12.22 -14.19 37.43
N GLU A 101 -11.20 -14.25 36.59
CA GLU A 101 -10.72 -13.12 35.81
C GLU A 101 -11.85 -12.67 34.87
N PRO A 102 -12.23 -11.38 34.85
CA PRO A 102 -13.28 -10.92 33.96
C PRO A 102 -12.79 -11.01 32.51
N VAL A 103 -13.46 -11.84 31.71
CA VAL A 103 -13.28 -11.89 30.26
C VAL A 103 -13.50 -10.50 29.68
N GLY A 104 -12.44 -9.90 29.13
CA GLY A 104 -12.47 -8.71 28.29
C GLY A 104 -12.36 -7.37 29.01
N LYS A 105 -11.19 -7.04 29.60
CA LYS A 105 -10.89 -5.66 30.03
C LYS A 105 -10.92 -4.74 28.80
N LYS A 106 -11.90 -3.84 28.76
CA LYS A 106 -12.04 -2.81 27.71
C LYS A 106 -11.17 -1.59 28.03
N SER A 107 -10.64 -0.96 26.99
CA SER A 107 -9.86 0.27 27.08
C SER A 107 -10.33 1.26 26.02
N VAL A 108 -10.23 2.55 26.33
CA VAL A 108 -10.61 3.62 25.41
C VAL A 108 -9.34 4.20 24.79
N VAL A 109 -9.29 4.18 23.44
CA VAL A 109 -8.20 4.72 22.65
C VAL A 109 -8.70 5.90 21.85
N LYS A 110 -7.94 7.01 21.89
CA LYS A 110 -8.15 8.14 20.99
C LYS A 110 -7.15 8.08 19.85
N VAL A 111 -7.64 8.00 18.62
CA VAL A 111 -6.85 7.95 17.39
C VAL A 111 -7.12 9.19 16.55
N PHE A 112 -6.09 9.72 15.92
CA PHE A 112 -6.13 10.94 15.12
C PHE A 112 -5.83 10.65 13.66
N SER A 113 -6.50 11.39 12.79
CA SER A 113 -6.16 11.49 11.37
C SER A 113 -5.05 12.50 11.12
N GLU A 114 -4.50 12.49 9.91
CA GLU A 114 -3.45 13.43 9.49
C GLU A 114 -3.94 14.88 9.41
N ASP A 115 -5.25 15.12 9.29
CA ASP A 115 -5.89 16.45 9.30
C ASP A 115 -6.18 16.97 10.72
N GLY A 116 -5.88 16.18 11.76
CA GLY A 116 -6.12 16.51 13.15
C GLY A 116 -7.51 16.14 13.68
N THR A 117 -8.41 15.61 12.83
CA THR A 117 -9.65 14.98 13.30
C THR A 117 -9.34 13.77 14.16
N SER A 118 -10.25 13.42 15.08
CA SER A 118 -10.00 12.35 16.03
C SER A 118 -11.24 11.55 16.34
N LYS A 119 -11.05 10.25 16.52
CA LYS A 119 -12.07 9.31 16.92
C LYS A 119 -11.68 8.63 18.21
N VAL A 120 -12.66 8.45 19.09
CA VAL A 120 -12.50 7.68 20.32
C VAL A 120 -13.15 6.32 20.11
N VAL A 121 -12.38 5.25 20.33
CA VAL A 121 -12.80 3.87 20.08
C VAL A 121 -12.54 3.03 21.31
N GLU A 122 -13.55 2.26 21.72
CA GLU A 122 -13.41 1.24 22.76
C GLU A 122 -12.85 -0.03 22.12
N ILE A 123 -11.76 -0.55 22.70
CA ILE A 123 -11.08 -1.76 22.24
C ILE A 123 -10.87 -2.76 23.38
N LEU A 124 -10.65 -4.02 23.04
CA LEU A 124 -10.23 -5.04 23.99
C LEU A 124 -8.74 -4.89 24.33
N ALA A 125 -8.34 -5.32 25.53
CA ALA A 125 -6.97 -5.21 26.01
C ALA A 125 -5.92 -5.98 25.18
N ASP A 126 -6.34 -7.08 24.54
CA ASP A 126 -5.51 -7.98 23.72
C ASP A 126 -5.47 -7.58 22.24
N MET A 127 -6.19 -6.52 21.86
CA MET A 127 -6.31 -6.10 20.46
C MET A 127 -4.98 -5.59 19.91
N THR A 128 -4.53 -6.19 18.80
CA THR A 128 -3.27 -5.83 18.15
C THR A 128 -3.41 -4.56 17.30
N ALA A 129 -2.28 -3.94 16.95
CA ALA A 129 -2.23 -2.79 16.06
C ALA A 129 -2.87 -3.10 14.69
N ARG A 130 -2.76 -4.34 14.22
CA ARG A 130 -3.43 -4.81 13.00
C ARG A 130 -4.94 -4.86 13.16
N ASP A 131 -5.44 -5.50 14.21
CA ASP A 131 -6.88 -5.64 14.45
C ASP A 131 -7.51 -4.25 14.56
N PHE A 132 -6.80 -3.32 15.21
CA PHE A 132 -7.24 -1.94 15.31
C PHE A 132 -7.22 -1.19 13.99
N CYS A 133 -6.18 -1.36 13.17
CA CYS A 133 -6.20 -0.83 11.80
C CYS A 133 -7.39 -1.38 11.00
N GLN A 134 -7.69 -2.68 11.07
CA GLN A 134 -8.81 -3.28 10.36
C GLN A 134 -10.16 -2.73 10.83
N LEU A 135 -10.34 -2.54 12.14
CA LEU A 135 -11.54 -1.90 12.69
C LEU A 135 -11.71 -0.47 12.15
N LEU A 136 -10.62 0.32 12.12
CA LEU A 136 -10.67 1.69 11.63
C LEU A 136 -10.95 1.76 10.12
N VAL A 137 -10.36 0.86 9.33
CA VAL A 137 -10.65 0.72 7.89
C VAL A 137 -12.13 0.45 7.66
N TYR A 138 -12.70 -0.52 8.38
CA TYR A 138 -14.10 -0.88 8.29
C TYR A 138 -15.02 0.29 8.66
N GLN A 139 -14.77 0.93 9.81
CA GLN A 139 -15.59 2.04 10.30
C GLN A 139 -15.48 3.32 9.45
N SER A 140 -14.38 3.49 8.72
CA SER A 140 -14.12 4.70 7.92
C SER A 140 -14.33 4.44 6.42
N HIS A 141 -14.92 3.28 6.06
CA HIS A 141 -15.17 2.85 4.68
C HIS A 141 -13.96 2.97 3.75
N CYS A 142 -12.77 2.74 4.29
CA CYS A 142 -11.52 2.79 3.55
C CYS A 142 -11.33 1.50 2.75
N VAL A 143 -10.57 1.58 1.66
CA VAL A 143 -10.12 0.38 0.93
C VAL A 143 -9.18 -0.40 1.84
N ASP A 144 -9.54 -1.66 2.11
CA ASP A 144 -8.69 -2.58 2.86
C ASP A 144 -7.45 -2.94 2.03
N ASP A 145 -6.31 -2.44 2.47
CA ASP A 145 -5.01 -2.82 1.96
C ASP A 145 -3.99 -2.95 3.09
N ASN A 146 -2.81 -3.48 2.77
CA ASN A 146 -1.81 -3.82 3.78
C ASN A 146 -0.91 -2.64 4.16
N SER A 147 -1.27 -1.43 3.75
CA SER A 147 -0.46 -0.23 3.99
C SER A 147 -0.93 0.58 5.20
N TRP A 148 -2.10 0.29 5.76
CA TRP A 148 -2.59 0.94 6.97
C TRP A 148 -1.69 0.67 8.18
N THR A 149 -1.45 1.70 8.98
CA THR A 149 -0.62 1.62 10.18
C THR A 149 -1.11 2.58 11.26
N LEU A 150 -0.94 2.16 12.51
CA LEU A 150 -1.04 3.02 13.67
C LEU A 150 0.34 3.61 13.97
N VAL A 151 0.42 4.91 14.22
CA VAL A 151 1.66 5.63 14.50
C VAL A 151 1.64 6.11 15.94
N GLU A 152 2.61 5.71 16.75
CA GLU A 152 2.90 6.34 18.04
C GLU A 152 3.63 7.65 17.77
N HIS A 153 2.99 8.76 18.12
CA HIS A 153 3.50 10.11 17.88
C HIS A 153 3.68 10.88 19.19
N HIS A 154 4.88 11.43 19.40
CA HIS A 154 5.23 12.28 20.54
C HIS A 154 5.54 13.70 20.03
N PRO A 155 4.54 14.60 19.94
CA PRO A 155 4.73 15.95 19.39
C PRO A 155 5.83 16.74 20.12
N HIS A 156 5.81 16.71 21.46
CA HIS A 156 6.76 17.44 22.32
C HIS A 156 8.22 16.98 22.17
N LEU A 157 8.44 15.72 21.78
CA LEU A 157 9.79 15.18 21.49
C LEU A 157 10.11 15.22 20.00
N GLY A 158 9.15 15.53 19.13
CA GLY A 158 9.28 15.43 17.68
C GLY A 158 9.55 14.01 17.18
N LEU A 159 9.03 13.00 17.88
CA LEU A 159 9.23 11.58 17.58
C LEU A 159 7.98 10.95 16.97
N GLU A 160 8.16 10.05 16.01
CA GLU A 160 7.12 9.11 15.60
C GLU A 160 7.69 7.74 15.24
N ARG A 161 6.88 6.70 15.43
CA ARG A 161 7.14 5.37 14.87
C ARG A 161 5.83 4.71 14.46
N CYS A 162 5.87 3.90 13.42
CA CYS A 162 4.79 2.98 13.13
C CYS A 162 4.82 1.85 14.16
N LEU A 163 3.66 1.44 14.66
CA LEU A 163 3.53 0.19 15.40
C LEU A 163 3.65 -0.98 14.43
N GLU A 164 4.33 -2.03 14.85
CA GLU A 164 4.27 -3.31 14.17
C GLU A 164 2.92 -3.98 14.41
N ASP A 165 2.44 -4.73 13.43
CA ASP A 165 1.08 -5.30 13.44
C ASP A 165 0.75 -6.19 14.63
N HIS A 166 1.77 -6.78 15.27
CA HIS A 166 1.61 -7.69 16.40
C HIS A 166 1.60 -6.95 17.75
N GLU A 167 1.98 -5.67 17.78
CA GLU A 167 2.04 -4.90 19.03
C GLU A 167 0.62 -4.69 19.59
N MET A 168 0.44 -4.91 20.89
CA MET A 168 -0.81 -4.63 21.58
C MET A 168 -0.99 -3.13 21.79
N VAL A 169 -2.10 -2.57 21.31
CA VAL A 169 -2.35 -1.12 21.34
C VAL A 169 -2.40 -0.59 22.77
N VAL A 170 -3.07 -1.31 23.67
CA VAL A 170 -3.21 -0.91 25.08
C VAL A 170 -1.87 -0.93 25.82
N GLN A 171 -0.98 -1.88 25.49
CA GLN A 171 0.37 -1.91 26.06
C GLN A 171 1.18 -0.69 25.63
N VAL A 172 1.16 -0.35 24.33
CA VAL A 172 1.84 0.86 23.83
C VAL A 172 1.27 2.12 24.48
N GLN A 173 -0.07 2.24 24.56
CA GLN A 173 -0.73 3.37 25.21
C GLN A 173 -0.29 3.56 26.66
N SER A 174 -0.10 2.46 27.41
CA SER A 174 0.33 2.53 28.82
C SER A 174 1.72 3.16 29.01
N MET A 175 2.58 3.09 27.98
CA MET A 175 3.94 3.63 27.96
C MET A 175 4.02 5.06 27.41
N MET A 176 2.93 5.56 26.80
CA MET A 176 2.86 6.89 26.24
C MET A 176 2.68 7.97 27.33
N SER A 177 3.08 9.20 27.02
CA SER A 177 2.76 10.38 27.84
C SER A 177 1.39 10.95 27.45
N SER A 178 0.80 11.80 28.29
CA SER A 178 -0.51 12.42 28.05
C SER A 178 -0.57 13.29 26.79
N GLU A 179 0.56 13.83 26.33
CA GLU A 179 0.65 14.65 25.12
C GLU A 179 0.84 13.82 23.84
N SER A 180 1.09 12.52 24.00
CA SER A 180 1.33 11.60 22.90
C SER A 180 0.00 11.18 22.24
N LYS A 181 0.06 10.84 20.95
CA LYS A 181 -1.13 10.55 20.15
C LYS A 181 -0.90 9.31 19.30
N PHE A 182 -1.96 8.55 19.08
CA PHE A 182 -1.99 7.59 17.98
C PHE A 182 -2.46 8.29 16.71
N LEU A 183 -1.72 8.16 15.61
CA LEU A 183 -2.17 8.56 14.29
C LEU A 183 -2.55 7.34 13.45
N PHE A 184 -3.55 7.47 12.58
CA PHE A 184 -3.92 6.44 11.61
C PHE A 184 -3.62 6.96 10.20
N ARG A 185 -2.69 6.32 9.49
CA ARG A 185 -2.31 6.69 8.12
C ARG A 185 -1.80 5.50 7.32
N LYS A 186 -1.57 5.72 6.03
CA LYS A 186 -0.88 4.74 5.18
C LYS A 186 0.64 4.84 5.33
N ASN A 187 1.31 3.70 5.19
CA ASN A 187 2.75 3.57 5.04
C ASN A 187 3.06 2.44 4.05
N TYR A 188 3.36 2.80 2.82
CA TYR A 188 3.63 1.84 1.75
C TYR A 188 5.03 1.18 1.86
N ALA A 189 5.95 1.78 2.63
CA ALA A 189 7.31 1.27 2.85
C ALA A 189 7.45 0.33 4.04
N LYS A 190 6.37 0.10 4.80
CA LYS A 190 6.34 -0.73 6.01
C LYS A 190 7.09 -2.06 5.88
N TYR A 191 7.02 -2.69 4.72
CA TYR A 191 7.60 -4.00 4.39
C TYR A 191 8.49 -3.99 3.14
N GLU A 192 9.06 -2.85 2.76
CA GLU A 192 9.80 -2.74 1.48
C GLU A 192 11.00 -3.69 1.40
N PHE A 193 11.69 -3.94 2.51
CA PHE A 193 12.76 -4.95 2.60
C PHE A 193 12.29 -6.33 2.18
N PHE A 194 11.09 -6.78 2.57
CA PHE A 194 10.62 -8.12 2.19
C PHE A 194 10.16 -8.22 0.74
N LYS A 195 9.86 -7.09 0.09
CA LYS A 195 9.53 -7.05 -1.35
C LYS A 195 10.78 -7.10 -2.22
N ASN A 196 11.86 -6.45 -1.79
CA ASN A 196 13.13 -6.40 -2.51
C ASN A 196 14.34 -6.53 -1.57
N PRO A 197 14.58 -7.72 -0.98
CA PRO A 197 15.59 -7.88 0.07
C PRO A 197 17.02 -7.76 -0.45
N VAL A 198 17.27 -8.14 -1.71
CA VAL A 198 18.60 -8.22 -2.32
C VAL A 198 19.23 -6.83 -2.44
N ASN A 199 18.46 -5.84 -2.91
CA ASN A 199 18.97 -4.51 -3.21
C ASN A 199 18.68 -3.47 -2.12
N PHE A 200 18.18 -3.91 -0.96
CA PHE A 200 17.71 -2.99 0.07
C PHE A 200 18.86 -2.30 0.81
N PHE A 201 19.88 -3.07 1.19
CA PHE A 201 21.03 -2.57 1.95
C PHE A 201 22.24 -2.32 1.03
N PRO A 202 22.99 -1.22 1.23
CA PRO A 202 24.31 -1.07 0.62
C PRO A 202 25.24 -2.22 1.02
N GLU A 203 26.08 -2.70 0.11
CA GLU A 203 26.93 -3.89 0.32
C GLU A 203 27.82 -3.77 1.56
N GLN A 204 28.38 -2.60 1.82
CA GLN A 204 29.27 -2.33 2.94
C GLN A 204 28.56 -2.22 4.30
N MET A 205 27.23 -2.08 4.30
CA MET A 205 26.44 -1.80 5.51
C MET A 205 26.16 -3.05 6.33
N VAL A 206 26.09 -4.23 5.70
CA VAL A 206 25.80 -5.50 6.38
C VAL A 206 27.04 -6.39 6.37
N ALA A 207 27.46 -6.82 7.55
CA ALA A 207 28.62 -7.69 7.76
C ALA A 207 28.28 -8.83 8.72
N TRP A 208 29.17 -9.81 8.84
CA TRP A 208 29.11 -10.81 9.90
C TRP A 208 29.82 -10.30 11.17
N CYS A 209 29.19 -10.46 12.34
CA CYS A 209 29.77 -10.04 13.63
C CYS A 209 31.13 -10.71 13.94
N GLN A 210 31.42 -11.88 13.35
CA GLN A 210 32.58 -12.73 13.70
C GLN A 210 33.61 -12.87 12.57
N GLN A 211 33.42 -12.24 11.41
CA GLN A 211 34.38 -12.30 10.31
C GLN A 211 34.77 -10.88 9.89
N SER A 212 36.08 -10.62 9.86
CA SER A 212 36.64 -9.32 9.46
C SER A 212 36.39 -8.98 7.99
N ASN A 213 36.29 -10.00 7.11
CA ASN A 213 36.28 -9.81 5.65
C ASN A 213 35.11 -10.50 4.91
N GLY A 214 34.13 -11.07 5.62
CA GLY A 214 32.99 -11.77 4.99
C GLY A 214 31.82 -10.82 4.74
N SER A 215 31.55 -10.46 3.48
CA SER A 215 30.26 -9.86 3.10
C SER A 215 29.18 -10.94 3.09
N ILE A 216 27.95 -10.57 3.46
CA ILE A 216 26.80 -11.47 3.33
C ILE A 216 26.33 -11.41 1.88
N PRO A 217 26.24 -12.54 1.15
CA PRO A 217 25.62 -12.55 -0.16
C PRO A 217 24.21 -12.00 -0.08
N GLN A 218 23.88 -11.00 -0.91
CA GLN A 218 22.58 -10.33 -0.87
C GLN A 218 21.39 -11.30 -1.01
N SER A 219 21.57 -12.41 -1.74
CA SER A 219 20.56 -13.48 -1.88
C SER A 219 20.21 -14.20 -0.57
N GLN A 220 21.14 -14.23 0.40
CA GLN A 220 20.97 -14.90 1.69
C GLN A 220 20.51 -13.95 2.80
N LEU A 221 20.40 -12.65 2.49
CA LEU A 221 20.19 -11.61 3.49
C LEU A 221 18.90 -11.81 4.29
N LEU A 222 17.80 -12.13 3.59
CA LEU A 222 16.52 -12.41 4.23
C LEU A 222 16.62 -13.61 5.20
N GLN A 223 17.14 -14.74 4.73
CA GLN A 223 17.29 -15.94 5.56
C GLN A 223 18.16 -15.65 6.79
N ASN A 224 19.24 -14.88 6.62
CA ASN A 224 20.13 -14.52 7.70
C ASN A 224 19.43 -13.61 8.72
N PHE A 225 18.74 -12.54 8.32
CA PHE A 225 18.01 -11.72 9.31
C PHE A 225 16.92 -12.49 10.08
N LEU A 226 16.31 -13.50 9.45
CA LEU A 226 15.24 -14.29 10.08
C LEU A 226 15.73 -15.46 10.93
N ASN A 227 16.95 -15.94 10.71
CA ASN A 227 17.51 -17.07 11.45
C ASN A 227 18.01 -16.62 12.82
N ALA A 228 17.38 -17.08 13.91
CA ALA A 228 17.79 -16.77 15.28
C ALA A 228 19.20 -17.27 15.66
N ASN A 229 19.87 -18.06 14.84
CA ASN A 229 21.26 -18.48 15.07
C ASN A 229 22.29 -17.67 14.27
N SER A 230 21.86 -16.83 13.34
CA SER A 230 22.73 -15.92 12.61
C SER A 230 23.09 -14.70 13.48
N CYS A 231 24.19 -14.01 13.17
CA CYS A 231 24.52 -12.73 13.81
C CYS A 231 24.93 -11.69 12.75
N PRO A 232 24.00 -11.25 11.88
CA PRO A 232 24.25 -10.13 10.99
C PRO A 232 24.49 -8.87 11.83
N GLU A 233 25.51 -8.12 11.45
CA GLU A 233 25.88 -6.84 12.02
C GLU A 233 25.61 -5.75 10.99
N ILE A 234 25.03 -4.65 11.45
CA ILE A 234 24.84 -3.45 10.62
C ILE A 234 25.87 -2.44 11.06
N GLN A 235 26.59 -1.88 10.11
CA GLN A 235 27.71 -1.00 10.39
C GLN A 235 27.72 0.20 9.45
N GLY A 236 28.24 1.32 9.94
CA GLY A 236 28.38 2.53 9.14
C GLY A 236 28.54 3.77 9.99
N PHE A 237 28.77 4.91 9.35
CA PHE A 237 28.88 6.18 10.05
C PHE A 237 27.51 6.80 10.29
N LEU A 238 27.29 7.30 11.51
CA LEU A 238 26.16 8.14 11.88
C LEU A 238 26.66 9.33 12.70
N TYR A 239 25.93 10.44 12.64
CA TYR A 239 26.11 11.51 13.61
C TYR A 239 25.41 11.11 14.90
N VAL A 240 26.14 11.01 16.01
CA VAL A 240 25.62 10.69 17.33
C VAL A 240 25.60 11.96 18.16
N LYS A 241 24.45 12.27 18.76
CA LYS A 241 24.33 13.42 19.66
C LYS A 241 25.01 13.11 21.00
N GLU A 242 25.84 14.03 21.47
CA GLU A 242 26.42 13.89 22.81
C GLU A 242 25.34 14.13 23.88
N VAL A 243 25.24 13.22 24.86
CA VAL A 243 24.24 13.30 25.92
C VAL A 243 24.41 14.59 26.72
N GLY A 244 23.32 15.33 26.91
CA GLY A 244 23.30 16.60 27.63
C GLY A 244 23.92 17.79 26.87
N LYS A 245 24.43 17.59 25.65
CA LYS A 245 25.07 18.63 24.84
C LYS A 245 24.29 18.91 23.55
N LYS A 246 24.55 20.08 22.96
CA LYS A 246 24.01 20.44 21.64
C LYS A 246 24.85 19.89 20.48
N SER A 247 26.07 19.44 20.74
CA SER A 247 27.03 18.93 19.77
C SER A 247 26.68 17.53 19.24
N TRP A 248 27.15 17.27 18.02
CA TRP A 248 27.03 15.99 17.33
C TRP A 248 28.42 15.55 16.86
N LYS A 249 28.68 14.25 16.92
CA LYS A 249 29.95 13.65 16.46
C LYS A 249 29.67 12.57 15.43
N LYS A 250 30.38 12.58 14.31
CA LYS A 250 30.33 11.50 13.32
C LYS A 250 31.14 10.33 13.87
N LEU A 251 30.47 9.23 14.22
CA LEU A 251 31.07 8.04 14.81
C LEU A 251 30.75 6.82 13.94
N PHE A 252 31.64 5.83 13.96
CA PHE A 252 31.34 4.53 13.41
C PHE A 252 30.44 3.77 14.38
N VAL A 253 29.28 3.33 13.90
CA VAL A 253 28.22 2.69 14.68
C VAL A 253 28.06 1.25 14.21
N CYS A 254 27.82 0.35 15.17
CA CYS A 254 27.53 -1.06 14.93
C CYS A 254 26.24 -1.42 15.66
N LEU A 255 25.30 -2.04 14.94
CA LEU A 255 24.07 -2.60 15.51
C LEU A 255 24.17 -4.12 15.46
N ARG A 256 23.99 -4.72 16.63
CA ARG A 256 23.95 -6.16 16.87
C ARG A 256 22.66 -6.50 17.60
N ARG A 257 22.39 -7.79 17.79
CA ARG A 257 21.23 -8.25 18.58
C ARG A 257 21.26 -7.80 20.02
N SER A 258 22.46 -7.74 20.61
CA SER A 258 22.66 -7.28 21.99
C SER A 258 22.51 -5.76 22.15
N GLY A 259 22.37 -5.01 21.06
CA GLY A 259 22.18 -3.57 21.13
C GLY A 259 22.96 -2.78 20.08
N LEU A 260 22.92 -1.46 20.27
CA LEU A 260 23.58 -0.47 19.43
C LEU A 260 24.87 0.01 20.11
N TYR A 261 25.96 0.09 19.36
CA TYR A 261 27.29 0.46 19.85
C TYR A 261 27.93 1.54 18.97
N CYS A 262 28.75 2.41 19.55
CA CYS A 262 29.66 3.27 18.81
C CYS A 262 31.12 2.91 19.08
N SER A 263 31.96 3.01 18.05
CA SER A 263 33.40 2.88 18.19
C SER A 263 34.00 4.14 18.83
N THR A 264 34.86 3.95 19.82
CA THR A 264 35.68 4.99 20.44
C THR A 264 37.02 5.19 19.70
N LYS A 265 37.36 4.31 18.75
CA LYS A 265 38.61 4.34 18.00
C LYS A 265 38.39 4.04 16.51
N GLY A 266 38.13 5.09 15.74
CA GLY A 266 37.96 4.99 14.29
C GLY A 266 36.81 4.05 13.90
N MET A 267 37.12 3.02 13.10
CA MET A 267 36.18 1.95 12.72
C MET A 267 36.43 0.65 13.49
N SER A 268 37.20 0.69 14.58
CA SER A 268 37.53 -0.52 15.34
C SER A 268 36.28 -1.12 15.98
N LYS A 269 36.11 -2.43 15.77
CA LYS A 269 35.02 -3.24 16.33
C LYS A 269 35.48 -4.16 17.46
N GLU A 270 36.69 -3.95 17.96
CA GLU A 270 37.18 -4.66 19.13
C GLU A 270 36.31 -4.31 20.35
N PRO A 271 35.94 -5.29 21.22
CA PRO A 271 35.08 -5.04 22.37
C PRO A 271 35.53 -3.88 23.27
N ARG A 272 36.85 -3.71 23.45
CA ARG A 272 37.44 -2.61 24.24
C ARG A 272 37.21 -1.20 23.64
N HIS A 273 36.95 -1.12 22.34
CA HIS A 273 36.66 0.13 21.64
C HIS A 273 35.16 0.32 21.40
N LEU A 274 34.29 -0.60 21.79
CA LEU A 274 32.85 -0.48 21.60
C LEU A 274 32.18 0.05 22.87
N GLN A 275 31.55 1.22 22.73
CA GLN A 275 30.71 1.80 23.79
C GLN A 275 29.23 1.54 23.46
N GLY A 276 28.51 0.91 24.40
CA GLY A 276 27.07 0.66 24.27
C GLY A 276 26.26 1.95 24.34
N ILE A 277 25.30 2.09 23.42
CA ILE A 277 24.36 3.22 23.33
C ILE A 277 23.01 2.83 23.93
N SER A 278 22.49 1.67 23.53
CA SER A 278 21.18 1.15 23.95
C SER A 278 21.12 -0.36 23.78
N ASP A 279 20.39 -1.01 24.68
CA ASP A 279 19.88 -2.37 24.49
C ASP A 279 18.78 -2.38 23.42
N LEU A 280 18.65 -3.48 22.66
CA LEU A 280 17.69 -3.60 21.56
C LEU A 280 16.29 -4.01 22.04
N ASP A 281 16.18 -4.87 23.06
CA ASP A 281 14.93 -5.44 23.54
C ASP A 281 14.15 -4.42 24.36
N ASP A 282 14.87 -3.63 25.16
CA ASP A 282 14.31 -2.60 26.04
C ASP A 282 14.04 -1.26 25.36
N SER A 283 14.36 -1.10 24.08
CA SER A 283 14.20 0.15 23.35
C SER A 283 13.40 0.03 22.06
N ASN A 284 12.75 1.13 21.68
CA ASN A 284 12.09 1.30 20.40
C ASN A 284 12.81 2.37 19.57
N ILE A 285 12.73 2.22 18.26
CA ILE A 285 13.34 3.15 17.30
C ILE A 285 12.27 4.08 16.70
N TYR A 286 12.59 5.36 16.61
CA TYR A 286 11.69 6.43 16.17
C TYR A 286 12.37 7.29 15.10
N SER A 287 11.58 7.79 14.16
CA SER A 287 11.97 8.86 13.25
C SER A 287 11.81 10.21 13.92
N LEU A 288 12.72 11.14 13.60
CA LEU A 288 12.62 12.54 14.04
C LEU A 288 11.98 13.41 12.95
N ILE A 289 10.88 14.09 13.27
CA ILE A 289 10.08 14.86 12.29
C ILE A 289 10.62 16.29 12.12
N SER A 290 11.44 16.79 13.06
CA SER A 290 12.01 18.15 13.05
C SER A 290 13.37 18.22 13.76
N CYS A 291 14.26 17.27 13.49
CA CYS A 291 15.53 17.13 14.20
C CYS A 291 16.46 18.36 14.11
N LYS A 292 16.51 19.06 12.97
CA LYS A 292 17.30 20.30 12.83
C LYS A 292 16.82 21.37 13.80
N LYS A 293 15.52 21.64 13.81
CA LYS A 293 14.90 22.69 14.64
C LYS A 293 14.96 22.37 16.14
N LEU A 294 14.66 21.11 16.52
CA LEU A 294 14.55 20.72 17.93
C LEU A 294 15.92 20.38 18.56
N TYR A 295 16.83 19.77 17.80
CA TYR A 295 18.03 19.15 18.35
C TYR A 295 19.34 19.61 17.69
N ASN A 296 19.28 20.60 16.79
CA ASN A 296 20.42 21.09 15.99
C ASN A 296 21.12 19.97 15.22
N ALA A 297 20.34 19.04 14.66
CA ALA A 297 20.88 17.91 13.92
C ALA A 297 21.62 18.35 12.63
N PRO A 298 22.67 17.63 12.19
CA PRO A 298 23.40 17.98 10.96
C PRO A 298 22.57 17.84 9.68
N THR A 299 21.64 16.89 9.63
CA THR A 299 20.74 16.62 8.50
C THR A 299 19.29 16.48 8.98
N ASP A 300 18.35 16.35 8.04
CA ASP A 300 16.93 16.11 8.34
C ASP A 300 16.61 14.63 8.61
N PHE A 301 17.61 13.75 8.53
CA PHE A 301 17.45 12.29 8.55
C PHE A 301 17.70 11.72 9.95
N GLY A 302 17.02 12.29 10.94
CA GLY A 302 17.19 11.96 12.34
C GLY A 302 16.50 10.65 12.76
N ILE A 303 17.15 9.93 13.66
CA ILE A 303 16.68 8.71 14.33
C ILE A 303 16.80 8.90 15.84
N CYS A 304 15.87 8.34 16.61
CA CYS A 304 15.96 8.27 18.06
C CYS A 304 15.76 6.84 18.53
N VAL A 305 16.64 6.37 19.42
CA VAL A 305 16.43 5.15 20.20
C VAL A 305 15.96 5.58 21.59
N LYS A 306 14.72 5.20 21.92
CA LYS A 306 14.04 5.55 23.16
C LYS A 306 13.77 4.27 23.97
N PRO A 307 14.28 4.14 25.20
CA PRO A 307 13.94 3.02 26.06
C PRO A 307 12.45 3.03 26.43
N LYS A 308 11.83 1.85 26.50
CA LYS A 308 10.37 1.68 26.69
C LYS A 308 9.86 2.31 27.99
N LYS A 309 10.70 2.32 29.04
CA LYS A 309 10.35 2.85 30.36
C LYS A 309 10.38 4.40 30.41
N VAL A 310 11.01 5.03 29.44
CA VAL A 310 11.19 6.50 29.39
C VAL A 310 9.97 7.14 28.78
N ARG A 311 9.34 8.07 29.51
CA ARG A 311 8.23 8.86 28.98
C ARG A 311 8.73 10.18 28.39
N ASN A 312 9.25 11.06 29.25
CA ASN A 312 9.56 12.45 28.90
C ASN A 312 11.04 12.82 29.08
N GLU A 313 11.87 11.93 29.64
CA GLU A 313 13.24 12.29 30.03
C GLU A 313 14.21 12.33 28.83
N VAL A 314 14.37 13.51 28.25
CA VAL A 314 15.22 13.74 27.05
C VAL A 314 16.67 13.29 27.25
N LYS A 315 17.19 13.30 28.49
CA LYS A 315 18.56 12.89 28.82
C LYS A 315 18.81 11.39 28.58
N GLU A 316 17.76 10.57 28.67
CA GLU A 316 17.85 9.12 28.46
C GLU A 316 17.67 8.75 26.99
N LEU A 317 17.18 9.68 26.15
CA LEU A 317 17.06 9.47 24.72
C LEU A 317 18.44 9.43 24.05
N ARG A 318 18.54 8.60 23.01
CA ARG A 318 19.74 8.49 22.18
C ARG A 318 19.41 8.95 20.78
N PHE A 319 19.99 10.08 20.37
CA PHE A 319 19.74 10.69 19.08
C PHE A 319 20.88 10.39 18.10
N LEU A 320 20.49 9.96 16.91
CA LEU A 320 21.36 9.61 15.80
C LEU A 320 20.89 10.39 14.56
N CYS A 321 21.77 10.61 13.59
CA CYS A 321 21.41 11.26 12.33
C CYS A 321 22.18 10.62 11.18
N ALA A 322 21.46 10.26 10.11
CA ALA A 322 22.04 9.72 8.89
C ALA A 322 22.42 10.84 7.91
N GLU A 323 23.20 10.51 6.87
CA GLU A 323 23.58 11.49 5.83
C GLU A 323 22.46 11.73 4.82
N ASP A 324 21.66 10.69 4.55
CA ASP A 324 20.57 10.69 3.60
C ASP A 324 19.40 9.80 4.05
N GLU A 325 18.30 9.88 3.30
CA GLU A 325 17.06 9.16 3.56
C GLU A 325 17.20 7.64 3.42
N GLN A 326 18.02 7.17 2.47
CA GLN A 326 18.24 5.75 2.23
C GLN A 326 18.97 5.13 3.43
N SER A 327 20.04 5.77 3.90
CA SER A 327 20.79 5.36 5.08
C SER A 327 19.89 5.34 6.32
N ARG A 328 19.06 6.37 6.52
CA ARG A 328 18.06 6.37 7.61
C ARG A 328 17.12 5.17 7.51
N THR A 329 16.53 4.95 6.35
CA THR A 329 15.58 3.86 6.10
C THR A 329 16.21 2.49 6.34
N CYS A 330 17.46 2.30 5.91
CA CYS A 330 18.24 1.10 6.18
C CYS A 330 18.45 0.88 7.68
N TRP A 331 18.94 1.87 8.42
CA TRP A 331 19.17 1.76 9.87
C TRP A 331 17.87 1.46 10.63
N MET A 332 16.78 2.17 10.31
CA MET A 332 15.45 1.93 10.90
C MET A 332 14.97 0.51 10.63
N THR A 333 15.08 0.04 9.39
CA THR A 333 14.64 -1.30 8.99
C THR A 333 15.48 -2.39 9.62
N ALA A 334 16.80 -2.20 9.71
CA ALA A 334 17.67 -3.19 10.30
C ALA A 334 17.47 -3.32 11.81
N PHE A 335 17.20 -2.22 12.52
CA PHE A 335 16.78 -2.25 13.91
C PHE A 335 15.50 -3.06 14.09
N ARG A 336 14.49 -2.83 13.24
CA ARG A 336 13.24 -3.60 13.27
C ARG A 336 13.46 -5.08 12.98
N LEU A 337 14.30 -5.42 12.00
CA LEU A 337 14.64 -6.80 11.66
C LEU A 337 15.35 -7.51 12.80
N LEU A 338 16.34 -6.87 13.44
CA LEU A 338 17.06 -7.47 14.55
C LEU A 338 16.20 -7.59 15.81
N LYS A 339 15.29 -6.63 16.05
CA LYS A 339 14.40 -6.63 17.21
C LYS A 339 13.27 -7.67 17.09
N TYR A 340 12.65 -7.75 15.93
CA TYR A 340 11.41 -8.54 15.74
C TYR A 340 11.60 -9.79 14.90
N GLY A 341 12.64 -9.87 14.07
CA GLY A 341 13.00 -11.05 13.28
C GLY A 341 11.81 -11.70 12.56
N MET A 342 11.57 -12.98 12.87
CA MET A 342 10.51 -13.79 12.26
C MET A 342 9.11 -13.22 12.47
N LEU A 343 8.85 -12.55 13.60
CA LEU A 343 7.54 -11.96 13.89
C LEU A 343 7.21 -10.83 12.90
N LEU A 344 8.21 -10.06 12.48
CA LEU A 344 8.05 -9.03 11.45
C LEU A 344 7.76 -9.64 10.07
N TYR A 345 8.37 -10.78 9.75
CA TYR A 345 8.09 -11.52 8.52
C TYR A 345 6.70 -12.16 8.52
N GLN A 346 6.25 -12.69 9.66
CA GLN A 346 4.88 -13.18 9.83
C GLN A 346 3.86 -12.06 9.59
N ASN A 347 4.10 -10.87 10.15
CA ASN A 347 3.27 -9.70 9.89
C ASN A 347 3.15 -9.41 8.38
N TYR A 348 4.27 -9.45 7.64
CA TYR A 348 4.27 -9.27 6.19
C TYR A 348 3.47 -10.36 5.45
N ARG A 349 3.54 -11.61 5.88
CA ARG A 349 2.92 -12.75 5.18
C ARG A 349 1.41 -12.90 5.41
N ILE A 350 0.90 -12.62 6.60
CA ILE A 350 -0.50 -12.90 6.94
C ILE A 350 -1.49 -12.28 5.91
N PRO A 351 -1.34 -11.00 5.49
CA PRO A 351 -2.27 -10.46 4.51
C PRO A 351 -2.12 -11.05 3.11
N GLN A 352 -0.93 -11.54 2.75
CA GLN A 352 -0.72 -12.27 1.48
C GLN A 352 -1.39 -13.63 1.51
N GLN A 353 -1.34 -14.31 2.66
CA GLN A 353 -2.07 -15.56 2.86
C GLN A 353 -3.57 -15.34 2.80
N LYS A 354 -4.14 -14.28 3.39
CA LYS A 354 -5.56 -13.95 3.21
C LYS A 354 -5.92 -13.73 1.74
N LYS A 355 -5.08 -13.05 0.95
CA LYS A 355 -5.30 -12.94 -0.50
C LYS A 355 -5.30 -14.30 -1.19
N ASN A 356 -4.37 -15.20 -0.84
CA ASN A 356 -4.32 -16.57 -1.37
C ASN A 356 -5.47 -17.47 -0.86
N LEU A 357 -5.99 -17.22 0.35
CA LEU A 357 -7.20 -17.90 0.85
C LEU A 357 -8.46 -17.33 0.20
N HIS A 358 -8.50 -16.04 -0.16
CA HIS A 358 -9.57 -15.45 -0.97
C HIS A 358 -9.46 -15.80 -2.47
N THR A 359 -8.31 -16.25 -2.96
CA THR A 359 -8.26 -16.95 -4.27
C THR A 359 -8.78 -18.38 -4.16
N ASN A 360 -8.76 -18.99 -2.97
CA ASN A 360 -9.29 -20.34 -2.74
C ASN A 360 -10.76 -20.34 -2.27
N PHE A 361 -11.20 -19.26 -1.62
CA PHE A 361 -12.58 -18.83 -1.51
C PHE A 361 -12.82 -17.78 -2.59
N SER A 362 -12.77 -18.25 -3.83
CA SER A 362 -13.76 -17.79 -4.77
C SER A 362 -15.09 -17.83 -4.00
N THR A 363 -15.78 -16.70 -3.87
CA THR A 363 -17.25 -16.73 -3.99
C THR A 363 -17.59 -17.81 -5.02
N PRO A 364 -18.67 -18.58 -4.94
CA PRO A 364 -19.04 -19.48 -6.04
C PRO A 364 -19.45 -18.68 -7.29
N VAL A 365 -18.68 -17.68 -7.73
CA VAL A 365 -18.10 -17.66 -9.07
C VAL A 365 -17.60 -19.08 -9.33
N ARG A 366 -18.55 -19.89 -9.84
CA ARG A 366 -18.29 -21.04 -10.70
C ARG A 366 -17.04 -20.71 -11.49
N SER A 367 -16.10 -21.63 -11.65
CA SER A 367 -15.01 -21.45 -12.60
C SER A 367 -15.63 -21.11 -13.97
N VAL A 368 -15.78 -19.83 -14.25
CA VAL A 368 -16.28 -19.35 -15.53
C VAL A 368 -15.02 -19.42 -16.36
N SER A 369 -14.80 -20.57 -17.02
CA SER A 369 -13.86 -20.63 -18.12
C SER A 369 -14.13 -19.44 -19.04
N GLU A 370 -13.17 -18.95 -19.81
CA GLU A 370 -13.46 -17.92 -20.83
C GLU A 370 -14.61 -18.35 -21.77
N ASN A 371 -14.90 -19.66 -21.83
CA ASN A 371 -16.05 -20.26 -22.54
C ASN A 371 -17.40 -20.17 -21.79
N SER A 372 -17.44 -19.62 -20.58
CA SER A 372 -18.64 -19.50 -19.74
C SER A 372 -19.10 -18.04 -19.53
N LEU A 373 -18.38 -17.07 -20.10
CA LEU A 373 -18.84 -15.69 -20.17
C LEU A 373 -19.88 -15.58 -21.28
N VAL A 374 -21.05 -15.04 -20.95
CA VAL A 374 -22.13 -14.79 -21.91
C VAL A 374 -22.40 -13.30 -21.96
N ALA A 375 -22.56 -12.76 -23.17
CA ALA A 375 -22.95 -11.36 -23.34
C ALA A 375 -24.37 -11.18 -22.78
N MET A 376 -24.60 -10.10 -22.03
CA MET A 376 -25.89 -9.79 -21.40
C MET A 376 -26.45 -8.47 -21.96
N ASP A 377 -27.74 -8.41 -22.18
CA ASP A 377 -28.47 -7.21 -22.61
C ASP A 377 -29.40 -6.73 -21.48
N PHE A 378 -29.19 -5.49 -21.03
CA PHE A 378 -29.99 -4.81 -20.00
C PHE A 378 -30.90 -3.71 -20.57
N SER A 379 -31.08 -3.65 -21.89
CA SER A 379 -31.89 -2.60 -22.54
C SER A 379 -33.41 -2.74 -22.30
N GLY A 380 -33.87 -3.84 -21.70
CA GLY A 380 -35.25 -4.07 -21.27
C GLY A 380 -35.48 -3.88 -19.76
N GLN A 381 -36.71 -4.12 -19.27
CA GLN A 381 -37.02 -4.06 -17.83
C GLN A 381 -36.33 -5.14 -16.99
N THR A 382 -35.85 -6.21 -17.62
CA THR A 382 -35.10 -7.31 -16.99
C THR A 382 -33.91 -7.68 -17.88
N GLY A 383 -32.73 -7.89 -17.29
CA GLY A 383 -31.53 -8.31 -18.03
C GLY A 383 -31.68 -9.70 -18.63
N ARG A 384 -31.23 -9.88 -19.89
CA ARG A 384 -31.27 -11.16 -20.62
C ARG A 384 -29.88 -11.60 -21.08
N VAL A 385 -29.68 -12.90 -21.26
CA VAL A 385 -28.49 -13.46 -21.91
C VAL A 385 -28.63 -13.36 -23.44
N ILE A 386 -27.58 -12.94 -24.13
CA ILE A 386 -27.49 -12.92 -25.59
C ILE A 386 -26.93 -14.26 -26.06
N GLU A 387 -27.81 -15.15 -26.51
CA GLU A 387 -27.42 -16.52 -26.95
C GLU A 387 -26.92 -16.55 -28.39
N ASN A 388 -27.36 -15.61 -29.23
CA ASN A 388 -26.96 -15.56 -30.63
C ASN A 388 -25.55 -14.95 -30.78
N PRO A 389 -24.54 -15.69 -31.29
CA PRO A 389 -23.17 -15.21 -31.39
C PRO A 389 -23.02 -13.99 -32.32
N VAL A 390 -23.85 -13.87 -33.36
CA VAL A 390 -23.85 -12.71 -34.27
C VAL A 390 -24.42 -11.48 -33.56
N GLU A 391 -25.43 -11.66 -32.72
CA GLU A 391 -26.00 -10.60 -31.88
C GLU A 391 -25.01 -10.14 -30.81
N ALA A 392 -24.31 -11.08 -30.17
CA ALA A 392 -23.27 -10.79 -29.18
C ALA A 392 -22.08 -10.04 -29.81
N GLN A 393 -21.64 -10.46 -31.00
CA GLN A 393 -20.58 -9.78 -31.73
C GLN A 393 -21.02 -8.38 -32.18
N SER A 394 -22.27 -8.22 -32.61
CA SER A 394 -22.84 -6.92 -32.95
C SER A 394 -22.95 -6.02 -31.71
N ALA A 395 -23.33 -6.55 -30.55
CA ALA A 395 -23.42 -5.80 -29.31
C ALA A 395 -22.03 -5.39 -28.79
N ALA A 396 -21.03 -6.26 -28.86
CA ALA A 396 -19.64 -5.94 -28.53
C ALA A 396 -19.04 -4.91 -29.49
N MET A 397 -19.34 -5.03 -30.79
CA MET A 397 -18.94 -4.05 -31.79
C MET A 397 -19.64 -2.71 -31.57
N GLU A 398 -20.95 -2.72 -31.28
CA GLU A 398 -21.74 -1.53 -30.95
C GLU A 398 -21.26 -0.89 -29.65
N GLU A 399 -20.92 -1.64 -28.61
CA GLU A 399 -20.36 -1.15 -27.36
C GLU A 399 -18.95 -0.59 -27.56
N GLY A 400 -18.09 -1.26 -28.33
CA GLY A 400 -16.77 -0.75 -28.72
C GLY A 400 -16.86 0.50 -29.60
N HIS A 401 -17.89 0.62 -30.44
CA HIS A 401 -18.22 1.84 -31.16
C HIS A 401 -18.90 2.87 -30.26
N ALA A 402 -19.64 2.48 -29.24
CA ALA A 402 -20.28 3.36 -28.27
C ALA A 402 -19.26 3.90 -27.27
N TRP A 403 -18.19 3.18 -26.96
CA TRP A 403 -17.04 3.62 -26.18
C TRP A 403 -16.25 4.66 -26.98
N ARG A 404 -15.95 4.35 -28.26
CA ARG A 404 -15.39 5.31 -29.23
C ARG A 404 -16.32 6.50 -29.49
N LYS A 405 -17.64 6.30 -29.52
CA LYS A 405 -18.64 7.37 -29.62
C LYS A 405 -18.92 8.05 -28.29
N ARG A 406 -18.66 7.51 -27.10
CA ARG A 406 -18.74 8.25 -25.82
C ARG A 406 -17.56 9.21 -25.73
N SER A 407 -16.41 8.75 -26.21
CA SER A 407 -15.22 9.57 -26.45
C SER A 407 -15.45 10.63 -27.56
N SER A 408 -16.32 10.38 -28.56
CA SER A 408 -16.66 11.34 -29.63
C SER A 408 -18.00 12.11 -29.45
N ARG A 409 -18.93 11.70 -28.58
CA ARG A 409 -20.24 12.36 -28.35
C ARG A 409 -20.20 13.45 -27.29
N MET A 410 -19.08 13.63 -26.60
CA MET A 410 -18.79 14.96 -26.04
C MET A 410 -18.60 16.02 -27.14
N ASN A 411 -18.41 15.63 -28.41
CA ASN A 411 -18.12 16.55 -29.52
C ASN A 411 -19.27 16.79 -30.52
N VAL A 412 -20.50 16.29 -30.32
CA VAL A 412 -21.60 16.55 -31.29
C VAL A 412 -22.98 16.76 -30.64
N LEU A 413 -23.08 17.79 -29.80
CA LEU A 413 -24.33 18.55 -29.64
C LEU A 413 -23.97 20.04 -29.52
N GLY A 414 -23.55 20.59 -30.66
CA GLY A 414 -23.75 22.01 -30.94
C GLY A 414 -25.25 22.28 -31.04
N SER A 415 -25.90 22.50 -29.90
CA SER A 415 -27.08 23.34 -29.84
C SER A 415 -26.69 24.56 -29.00
N GLN A 416 -26.55 25.69 -29.67
CA GLN A 416 -26.38 26.97 -29.02
C GLN A 416 -27.63 27.24 -28.16
N SER A 417 -27.48 27.08 -26.84
CA SER A 417 -28.36 27.71 -25.87
C SER A 417 -27.48 28.50 -24.90
N PRO A 418 -27.68 29.82 -24.75
CA PRO A 418 -26.71 30.71 -24.12
C PRO A 418 -26.85 30.73 -22.59
N LEU A 419 -26.96 29.58 -21.92
CA LEU A 419 -26.98 29.50 -20.46
C LEU A 419 -26.25 28.23 -19.97
N HIS A 420 -25.00 28.43 -19.54
CA HIS A 420 -24.17 27.59 -18.68
C HIS A 420 -23.83 26.14 -19.15
N PRO A 421 -22.55 25.82 -19.44
CA PRO A 421 -22.11 24.44 -19.48
C PRO A 421 -22.28 23.80 -18.08
N SER A 422 -22.84 22.60 -18.02
CA SER A 422 -23.07 21.86 -16.79
C SER A 422 -21.75 21.64 -16.03
N THR A 423 -21.60 22.33 -14.91
CA THR A 423 -20.41 22.36 -14.02
C THR A 423 -20.07 21.02 -13.36
N LEU A 424 -20.87 19.96 -13.54
CA LEU A 424 -20.64 18.65 -12.93
C LEU A 424 -19.55 17.80 -13.61
N SER A 425 -19.40 17.90 -14.95
CA SER A 425 -18.47 17.03 -15.69
C SER A 425 -17.00 17.45 -15.54
N THR A 426 -16.72 18.72 -15.26
CA THR A 426 -15.35 19.28 -15.32
C THR A 426 -14.56 19.08 -14.01
N ALA A 427 -15.16 18.48 -12.98
CA ALA A 427 -14.57 18.41 -11.64
C ALA A 427 -14.59 17.02 -10.99
N ILE A 428 -14.86 15.93 -11.74
CA ILE A 428 -14.92 14.56 -11.19
C ILE A 428 -13.58 14.16 -10.56
N HIS A 429 -12.46 14.69 -11.05
CA HIS A 429 -11.15 14.50 -10.43
C HIS A 429 -11.10 14.96 -8.96
N ARG A 430 -11.95 15.92 -8.55
CA ARG A 430 -11.99 16.41 -7.16
C ARG A 430 -12.54 15.40 -6.16
N THR A 431 -13.27 14.38 -6.63
CA THR A 431 -13.75 13.29 -5.78
C THR A 431 -12.73 12.15 -5.69
N GLN A 432 -11.61 12.24 -6.41
CA GLN A 432 -10.61 11.18 -6.44
C GLN A 432 -9.65 11.31 -5.27
N HIS A 433 -9.39 10.21 -4.57
CA HIS A 433 -8.51 10.20 -3.39
C HIS A 433 -7.06 10.63 -3.70
N TRP A 434 -6.61 10.48 -4.94
CA TRP A 434 -5.29 10.91 -5.39
C TRP A 434 -5.19 12.42 -5.65
N PHE A 435 -6.30 13.15 -5.65
CA PHE A 435 -6.35 14.59 -5.88
C PHE A 435 -6.46 15.35 -4.55
N HIS A 436 -5.50 16.23 -4.28
CA HIS A 436 -5.37 16.93 -3.00
C HIS A 436 -5.72 18.42 -3.10
N GLY A 437 -6.19 18.89 -4.26
CA GLY A 437 -6.59 20.28 -4.44
C GLY A 437 -5.44 21.28 -4.19
N ARG A 438 -5.72 22.34 -3.44
CA ARG A 438 -4.80 23.48 -3.22
C ARG A 438 -3.82 23.26 -2.07
N ILE A 439 -3.02 22.21 -2.14
CA ILE A 439 -1.89 22.02 -1.21
C ILE A 439 -0.59 22.63 -1.77
N SER A 440 0.29 23.06 -0.86
CA SER A 440 1.60 23.60 -1.26
C SER A 440 2.55 22.51 -1.76
N ARG A 441 3.65 22.94 -2.40
CA ARG A 441 4.73 22.02 -2.77
C ARG A 441 5.32 21.32 -1.54
N GLU A 442 5.53 22.06 -0.45
CA GLU A 442 6.11 21.57 0.81
C GLU A 442 5.16 20.62 1.52
N GLU A 443 3.86 20.90 1.49
CA GLU A 443 2.84 20.02 2.02
C GLU A 443 2.79 18.69 1.24
N SER A 444 2.87 18.75 -0.09
CA SER A 444 2.94 17.53 -0.92
C SER A 444 4.17 16.67 -0.61
N HIS A 445 5.31 17.30 -0.27
CA HIS A 445 6.50 16.59 0.17
C HIS A 445 6.28 15.89 1.50
N THR A 446 5.60 16.57 2.43
CA THR A 446 5.31 16.05 3.76
C THR A 446 4.44 14.80 3.69
N ILE A 447 3.36 14.85 2.90
CA ILE A 447 2.44 13.72 2.69
C ILE A 447 3.19 12.52 2.10
N ILE A 448 3.95 12.72 1.02
CA ILE A 448 4.69 11.62 0.37
C ILE A 448 5.73 11.01 1.32
N LYS A 449 6.40 11.84 2.14
CA LYS A 449 7.36 11.37 3.14
C LYS A 449 6.68 10.52 4.22
N GLN A 450 5.55 10.98 4.74
CA GLN A 450 4.78 10.30 5.79
C GLN A 450 4.24 8.93 5.35
N GLN A 451 3.95 8.76 4.06
CA GLN A 451 3.42 7.51 3.49
C GLN A 451 4.48 6.56 2.90
N GLY A 452 5.78 6.87 3.08
CA GLY A 452 6.86 5.90 2.95
C GLY A 452 7.79 6.02 1.74
N LEU A 453 7.69 7.06 0.90
CA LEU A 453 8.66 7.32 -0.19
C LEU A 453 8.93 6.12 -1.15
N VAL A 454 7.94 5.25 -1.37
CA VAL A 454 8.10 4.14 -2.31
C VAL A 454 7.96 4.58 -3.75
N ASP A 455 8.56 3.82 -4.67
CA ASP A 455 8.47 4.08 -6.10
C ASP A 455 7.03 4.01 -6.61
N GLY A 456 6.62 5.04 -7.35
CA GLY A 456 5.27 5.13 -7.89
C GLY A 456 4.25 5.68 -6.90
N LEU A 457 4.66 6.12 -5.71
CA LEU A 457 3.81 6.87 -4.78
C LEU A 457 3.58 8.28 -5.33
N PHE A 458 2.33 8.69 -5.48
CA PHE A 458 1.99 9.97 -6.11
C PHE A 458 0.78 10.68 -5.50
N LEU A 459 0.61 11.94 -5.86
CA LEU A 459 -0.62 12.72 -5.71
C LEU A 459 -0.70 13.78 -6.80
N LEU A 460 -1.91 14.25 -7.10
CA LEU A 460 -2.13 15.44 -7.93
C LEU A 460 -2.62 16.59 -7.05
N ARG A 461 -2.22 17.80 -7.43
CA ARG A 461 -2.63 19.04 -6.78
C ARG A 461 -2.80 20.16 -7.79
N ASP A 462 -3.50 21.21 -7.39
CA ASP A 462 -3.58 22.45 -8.17
C ASP A 462 -2.17 23.07 -8.27
N SER A 463 -1.87 23.65 -9.44
CA SER A 463 -0.65 24.43 -9.59
C SER A 463 -0.79 25.79 -8.92
N GLN A 464 0.18 26.15 -8.09
CA GLN A 464 0.22 27.47 -7.44
C GLN A 464 0.70 28.58 -8.38
N SER A 465 1.47 28.24 -9.42
CA SER A 465 2.04 29.21 -10.37
C SER A 465 1.21 29.39 -11.63
N ASN A 466 0.39 28.39 -12.01
CA ASN A 466 -0.47 28.45 -13.19
C ASN A 466 -1.89 27.99 -12.82
N PRO A 467 -2.87 28.90 -12.72
CA PRO A 467 -4.24 28.58 -12.28
C PRO A 467 -4.99 27.56 -13.13
N LYS A 468 -4.56 27.33 -14.38
CA LYS A 468 -5.18 26.38 -15.31
C LYS A 468 -4.46 25.03 -15.37
N ALA A 469 -3.34 24.89 -14.65
CA ALA A 469 -2.51 23.70 -14.66
C ALA A 469 -2.63 22.90 -13.36
N PHE A 470 -2.29 21.63 -13.45
CA PHE A 470 -2.15 20.74 -12.30
C PHE A 470 -0.70 20.29 -12.15
N VAL A 471 -0.37 19.73 -10.99
CA VAL A 471 0.95 19.18 -10.72
C VAL A 471 0.81 17.75 -10.23
N LEU A 472 1.39 16.81 -10.98
CA LEU A 472 1.65 15.45 -10.52
C LEU A 472 2.92 15.48 -9.67
N THR A 473 2.79 15.13 -8.39
CA THR A 473 3.94 14.94 -7.50
C THR A 473 4.17 13.43 -7.34
N LEU A 474 5.37 12.95 -7.69
CA LEU A 474 5.71 11.54 -7.79
C LEU A 474 7.00 11.22 -7.04
N CYS A 475 7.01 10.12 -6.28
CA CYS A 475 8.21 9.56 -5.67
C CYS A 475 8.85 8.49 -6.56
N HIS A 476 10.17 8.60 -6.73
CA HIS A 476 10.99 7.60 -7.40
C HIS A 476 12.42 7.63 -6.86
N HIS A 477 12.95 6.47 -6.46
CA HIS A 477 14.22 6.32 -5.75
C HIS A 477 14.33 7.28 -4.55
N GLN A 478 13.26 7.34 -3.73
CA GLN A 478 13.10 8.25 -2.57
C GLN A 478 13.26 9.75 -2.90
N LYS A 479 13.26 10.13 -4.18
CA LYS A 479 13.28 11.52 -4.63
C LYS A 479 11.88 11.92 -5.09
N ILE A 480 11.44 13.07 -4.62
CA ILE A 480 10.15 13.64 -4.99
C ILE A 480 10.34 14.55 -6.20
N LYS A 481 9.63 14.24 -7.29
CA LYS A 481 9.62 15.00 -8.54
C LYS A 481 8.23 15.60 -8.77
N HIS A 482 8.19 16.73 -9.48
CA HIS A 482 6.95 17.39 -9.86
C HIS A 482 6.88 17.51 -11.38
N PHE A 483 5.74 17.16 -11.95
CA PHE A 483 5.46 17.24 -13.38
C PHE A 483 4.25 18.14 -13.57
N GLN A 484 4.39 19.17 -14.40
CA GLN A 484 3.29 20.06 -14.72
C GLN A 484 2.38 19.39 -15.75
N ILE A 485 1.11 19.31 -15.42
CA ILE A 485 0.05 18.89 -16.33
C ILE A 485 -0.55 20.17 -16.90
N LEU A 486 -0.31 20.41 -18.18
CA LEU A 486 -0.73 21.62 -18.86
C LEU A 486 -1.99 21.36 -19.70
N PRO A 487 -2.94 22.31 -19.72
CA PRO A 487 -4.02 22.28 -20.68
C PRO A 487 -3.47 22.56 -22.08
N CYS A 488 -3.91 21.79 -23.07
CA CYS A 488 -3.71 22.07 -24.49
C CYS A 488 -5.06 22.12 -25.21
N ASP A 489 -5.17 22.99 -26.20
CA ASP A 489 -6.34 23.07 -27.08
C ASP A 489 -6.03 22.35 -28.38
N ASP A 490 -6.93 21.51 -28.84
CA ASP A 490 -6.86 20.83 -30.13
C ASP A 490 -8.26 20.84 -30.75
N ASP A 491 -8.41 21.55 -31.87
CA ASP A 491 -9.69 21.77 -32.54
C ASP A 491 -10.82 22.30 -31.63
N GLY A 492 -10.49 23.19 -30.67
CA GLY A 492 -11.45 23.76 -29.72
C GLY A 492 -11.87 22.82 -28.60
N GLN A 493 -11.25 21.64 -28.50
CA GLN A 493 -11.41 20.72 -27.38
C GLN A 493 -10.21 20.84 -26.43
N LEU A 494 -10.51 20.95 -25.14
CA LEU A 494 -9.52 21.01 -24.07
C LEU A 494 -9.00 19.61 -23.72
N PHE A 495 -7.69 19.45 -23.73
CA PHE A 495 -6.97 18.27 -23.29
C PHE A 495 -5.95 18.62 -22.21
N PHE A 496 -5.46 17.60 -21.51
CA PHE A 496 -4.36 17.68 -20.56
C PHE A 496 -3.17 16.86 -21.05
N SER A 497 -1.96 17.36 -20.83
CA SER A 497 -0.73 16.72 -21.26
C SER A 497 0.41 16.91 -20.25
N LEU A 498 1.31 15.92 -20.17
CA LEU A 498 2.56 15.97 -19.41
C LEU A 498 3.81 16.18 -20.31
N ASP A 499 3.64 16.10 -21.62
CA ASP A 499 4.72 16.04 -22.61
C ASP A 499 4.45 16.95 -23.82
N ASP A 500 4.05 18.20 -23.53
CA ASP A 500 3.85 19.27 -24.50
C ASP A 500 2.89 18.94 -25.66
N GLY A 501 1.88 18.10 -25.38
CA GLY A 501 0.80 17.76 -26.31
C GLY A 501 1.04 16.48 -27.11
N ASN A 502 2.16 15.77 -26.89
CA ASN A 502 2.42 14.49 -27.54
C ASN A 502 1.42 13.42 -27.09
N THR A 503 1.11 13.37 -25.79
CA THR A 503 0.10 12.49 -25.21
C THR A 503 -1.02 13.33 -24.59
N LYS A 504 -2.21 13.28 -25.19
CA LYS A 504 -3.37 14.10 -24.82
C LYS A 504 -4.40 13.25 -24.06
N PHE A 505 -4.94 13.82 -22.99
CA PHE A 505 -5.98 13.20 -22.17
C PHE A 505 -7.18 14.13 -22.02
N MET A 506 -8.39 13.59 -22.10
CA MET A 506 -9.62 14.40 -21.96
C MET A 506 -9.81 14.92 -20.54
N ASP A 507 -9.35 14.17 -19.55
CA ASP A 507 -9.40 14.55 -18.13
C ASP A 507 -8.22 13.96 -17.35
N LEU A 508 -8.12 14.36 -16.08
CA LEU A 508 -7.07 13.89 -15.18
C LEU A 508 -7.23 12.41 -14.78
N ILE A 509 -8.43 11.83 -14.89
CA ILE A 509 -8.69 10.44 -14.53
C ILE A 509 -8.05 9.54 -15.58
N GLN A 510 -8.33 9.81 -16.86
CA GLN A 510 -7.73 9.11 -17.99
C GLN A 510 -6.20 9.23 -17.98
N LEU A 511 -5.67 10.42 -17.63
CA LEU A 511 -4.23 10.63 -17.47
C LEU A 511 -3.65 9.71 -16.40
N VAL A 512 -4.26 9.68 -15.21
CA VAL A 512 -3.78 8.82 -14.10
C VAL A 512 -3.87 7.35 -14.47
N GLU A 513 -4.99 6.89 -15.04
CA GLU A 513 -5.17 5.49 -15.48
C GLU A 513 -4.11 5.09 -16.52
N PHE A 514 -3.85 5.97 -17.50
CA PHE A 514 -2.81 5.73 -18.48
C PHE A 514 -1.44 5.56 -17.82
N TYR A 515 -1.06 6.46 -16.91
CA TYR A 515 0.25 6.41 -16.25
C TYR A 515 0.36 5.35 -15.13
N GLN A 516 -0.76 4.77 -14.70
CA GLN A 516 -0.77 3.56 -13.88
C GLN A 516 -0.37 2.32 -14.71
N LEU A 517 -0.83 2.26 -15.96
CA LEU A 517 -0.52 1.15 -16.86
C LEU A 517 0.80 1.34 -17.62
N ASN A 518 1.15 2.59 -17.94
CA ASN A 518 2.26 2.95 -18.82
C ASN A 518 3.22 3.92 -18.12
N LYS A 519 4.52 3.77 -18.38
CA LYS A 519 5.51 4.70 -17.83
C LYS A 519 5.48 6.05 -18.57
N GLY A 520 5.34 6.02 -19.90
CA GLY A 520 5.44 7.22 -20.74
C GLY A 520 6.68 8.06 -20.41
N VAL A 521 6.49 9.38 -20.24
CA VAL A 521 7.54 10.34 -19.86
C VAL A 521 7.93 10.31 -18.37
N LEU A 522 7.17 9.60 -17.52
CA LEU A 522 7.46 9.51 -16.09
C LEU A 522 8.66 8.59 -15.83
N PRO A 523 9.38 8.75 -14.71
CA PRO A 523 10.49 7.85 -14.37
C PRO A 523 10.04 6.42 -14.04
N CYS A 524 8.82 6.26 -13.51
CA CYS A 524 8.19 4.98 -13.20
C CYS A 524 6.65 5.09 -13.36
N LYS A 525 5.96 3.95 -13.41
CA LYS A 525 4.49 3.90 -13.42
C LYS A 525 3.93 4.41 -12.08
N LEU A 526 2.75 5.02 -12.12
CA LEU A 526 1.97 5.34 -10.93
C LEU A 526 1.48 4.03 -10.29
N LYS A 527 1.73 3.82 -9.00
CA LYS A 527 1.39 2.58 -8.29
C LYS A 527 0.49 2.79 -7.10
N HIS A 528 0.82 3.80 -6.30
CA HIS A 528 0.17 4.07 -5.02
C HIS A 528 -0.17 5.54 -4.97
N HIS A 529 -1.40 5.88 -4.58
CA HIS A 529 -1.76 7.28 -4.38
C HIS A 529 -1.75 7.62 -2.90
N CYS A 530 -1.31 8.83 -2.60
CA CYS A 530 -1.42 9.37 -1.26
C CYS A 530 -2.87 9.67 -0.95
N ILE A 531 -3.31 9.36 0.26
CA ILE A 531 -4.65 9.66 0.73
C ILE A 531 -4.60 10.32 2.09
N ARG A 532 -5.54 11.20 2.38
CA ARG A 532 -5.80 11.68 3.74
C ARG A 532 -7.11 11.06 4.20
N VAL A 533 -7.08 10.36 5.32
CA VAL A 533 -8.31 9.82 5.92
C VAL A 533 -8.87 10.82 6.90
N ALA A 534 -10.16 11.09 6.82
CA ALA A 534 -10.92 11.69 7.91
C ALA A 534 -11.55 10.54 8.73
N LEU A 535 -11.31 10.53 10.05
CA LEU A 535 -11.74 9.47 10.96
C LEU A 535 -13.09 9.76 11.64
#